data_AF-A0A8F2W436-F1
#
_entry.id   AF-A0A8F2W436-F1
#
_cell.length_a   1.000
_cell.length_b   1.000
_cell.length_c   1.000
_cell.angle_alpha   90.00
_cell.angle_beta   90.00
_cell.angle_gamma   90.00
#
_symmetry.space_group_name_H-M   'P 1'
#
loop_
_entity.id
_entity.type
_entity.pdbx_description
1 polymer ?
#
loop_
_entity_poly.entity_id
_entity_poly.type
_entity_poly.pdbx_seq_one_letter_code
_entity_poly.pdbx_strand_id
1 'polypeptide(L)'
;MYSCEKIIASTSASFMVFGVYNPSGPQKPLDQLTQEEQAELGAQKMIEFMQSCPGKTIMAGGSGFLLGGFFGLFMASMAYDVPTGTNAVSHISELPFKQQMKIQFSDMAKRSWSSAKNFGYIGMVYSGVECSIESLRAKHDIYNGVAAGCITGAGLSIKAGPQAAFIGCAGFAAFSTAIDLYLRSDSAAPPANDYDD
;
A
#
# COMPACT_ATOMS: atom_id res chain seq x y z
N MET A 1 3.56 -15.71 22.77
CA MET A 1 4.01 -14.32 22.51
C MET A 1 5.52 -14.19 22.34
N TYR A 2 6.37 -14.88 23.13
CA TYR A 2 7.84 -14.84 22.97
C TYR A 2 8.41 -15.35 21.62
N SER A 3 7.72 -16.25 20.90
CA SER A 3 8.17 -16.70 19.56
C SER A 3 7.95 -15.67 18.46
N CYS A 4 6.95 -14.78 18.58
CA CYS A 4 6.67 -13.78 17.54
C CYS A 4 7.73 -12.67 17.54
N GLU A 5 8.15 -12.25 18.74
CA GLU A 5 9.17 -11.20 18.92
C GLU A 5 10.58 -11.67 18.51
N LYS A 6 10.93 -12.94 18.78
CA LYS A 6 12.18 -13.55 18.29
C LYS A 6 12.19 -13.75 16.77
N ILE A 7 11.04 -14.03 16.16
CA ILE A 7 10.93 -14.13 14.70
C ILE A 7 11.08 -12.73 14.09
N ILE A 8 10.38 -11.72 14.60
CA ILE A 8 10.51 -10.32 14.12
C ILE A 8 11.97 -9.83 14.22
N ALA A 9 12.67 -10.10 15.32
CA ALA A 9 14.09 -9.73 15.50
C ALA A 9 15.06 -10.54 14.62
N SER A 10 14.73 -11.78 14.27
CA SER A 10 15.53 -12.63 13.38
C SER A 10 15.28 -12.30 11.90
N THR A 11 14.08 -11.83 11.55
CA THR A 11 13.74 -11.44 10.17
C THR A 11 14.31 -10.07 9.81
N SER A 12 14.33 -9.09 10.71
CA SER A 12 15.01 -7.82 10.47
C SER A 12 16.51 -8.01 10.20
N ALA A 13 17.14 -9.00 10.83
CA ALA A 13 18.53 -9.37 10.54
C ALA A 13 18.72 -10.04 9.17
N SER A 14 17.74 -10.79 8.66
CA SER A 14 17.83 -11.40 7.31
C SER A 14 17.49 -10.42 6.18
N PHE A 15 16.67 -9.41 6.46
CA PHE A 15 16.36 -8.34 5.51
C PHE A 15 17.55 -7.44 5.19
N MET A 16 18.40 -7.21 6.19
CA MET A 16 19.66 -6.48 6.03
C MET A 16 20.67 -7.21 5.13
N VAL A 17 20.41 -8.46 4.74
CA VAL A 17 21.34 -9.27 3.92
C VAL A 17 20.97 -9.26 2.43
N PHE A 18 19.75 -8.89 2.04
CA PHE A 18 19.34 -8.79 0.63
C PHE A 18 19.47 -7.36 0.08
N GLY A 19 20.71 -6.93 -0.14
CA GLY A 19 21.09 -6.24 -1.38
C GLY A 19 21.02 -4.72 -1.51
N VAL A 20 20.52 -3.94 -0.54
CA VAL A 20 20.50 -2.45 -0.69
C VAL A 20 21.06 -1.69 0.53
N TYR A 21 21.25 -2.33 1.69
CA TYR A 21 21.85 -1.67 2.85
C TYR A 21 22.88 -2.57 3.54
N ASN A 22 24.16 -2.34 3.23
CA ASN A 22 25.26 -2.95 3.96
C ASN A 22 25.59 -2.03 5.16
N PRO A 23 25.37 -2.44 6.42
CA PRO A 23 25.78 -1.62 7.56
C PRO A 23 27.29 -1.79 7.77
N SER A 24 28.11 -1.24 6.86
CA SER A 24 29.56 -1.20 7.01
C SER A 24 30.02 0.22 7.32
N GLY A 25 29.74 0.64 8.55
CA GLY A 25 30.34 1.84 9.15
C GLY A 25 30.64 1.59 10.62
N PRO A 26 31.86 1.87 11.13
CA PRO A 26 32.19 1.68 12.54
C PRO A 26 31.29 2.58 13.42
N GLN A 27 30.43 1.97 14.24
CA GLN A 27 29.58 2.72 15.17
C GLN A 27 30.41 3.37 16.27
N LYS A 28 30.66 4.68 16.15
CA LYS A 28 31.21 5.50 17.24
C LYS A 28 30.13 5.76 18.30
N PRO A 29 30.48 5.83 19.59
CA PRO A 29 29.51 6.10 20.65
C PRO A 29 28.91 7.51 20.51
N LEU A 30 27.66 7.64 20.95
CA LEU A 30 26.73 8.77 20.77
C LEU A 30 27.28 10.17 21.18
N ASP A 31 28.40 10.20 21.90
CA ASP A 31 28.96 11.37 22.58
C ASP A 31 29.89 12.24 21.68
N GLN A 32 30.12 11.86 20.41
CA GLN A 32 31.04 12.56 19.49
C GLN A 32 30.43 12.95 18.12
N LEU A 33 29.11 12.91 17.95
CA LEU A 33 28.51 13.06 16.63
C LEU A 33 28.46 14.51 16.12
N THR A 34 29.05 14.74 14.95
CA THR A 34 28.87 15.96 14.12
C THR A 34 27.49 15.96 13.43
N GLN A 35 26.97 17.11 12.97
CA GLN A 35 25.63 17.18 12.37
C GLN A 35 25.45 16.26 11.15
N GLU A 36 26.52 16.01 10.39
CA GLU A 36 26.48 15.13 9.22
C GLU A 36 26.36 13.64 9.60
N GLU A 37 27.07 13.17 10.64
CA GLU A 37 26.95 11.79 11.14
C GLU A 37 25.60 11.54 11.85
N GLN A 38 25.02 12.56 12.50
CA GLN A 38 23.65 12.46 13.05
C GLN A 38 22.60 12.35 11.95
N ALA A 39 22.77 13.08 10.85
CA ALA A 39 21.90 12.99 9.69
C ALA A 39 21.99 11.61 9.04
N GLU A 40 23.19 11.04 8.92
CA GLU A 40 23.40 9.71 8.37
C GLU A 40 22.78 8.62 9.26
N LEU A 41 23.06 8.62 10.57
CA LEU A 41 22.45 7.70 11.54
C LEU A 41 20.92 7.83 11.57
N GLY A 42 20.41 9.05 11.51
CA GLY A 42 18.98 9.34 11.41
C GLY A 42 18.37 8.75 10.13
N ALA A 43 19.07 8.87 9.00
CA ALA A 43 18.66 8.27 7.73
C ALA A 43 18.65 6.74 7.79
N GLN A 44 19.66 6.10 8.39
CA GLN A 44 19.69 4.64 8.52
C GLN A 44 18.52 4.14 9.36
N LYS A 45 18.23 4.83 10.49
CA LYS A 45 17.11 4.50 11.36
C LYS A 45 15.76 4.72 10.70
N MET A 46 15.64 5.75 9.86
CA MET A 46 14.47 5.98 9.00
C MET A 46 14.29 4.85 7.97
N ILE A 47 15.35 4.43 7.27
CA ILE A 47 15.30 3.36 6.27
C ILE A 47 14.95 2.02 6.93
N GLU A 48 15.58 1.71 8.06
CA GLU A 48 15.30 0.51 8.87
C GLU A 48 13.82 0.47 9.29
N PHE A 49 13.27 1.63 9.72
CA PHE A 49 11.86 1.74 10.03
C PHE A 49 10.96 1.57 8.80
N MET A 50 11.30 2.19 7.66
CA MET A 50 10.50 2.07 6.42
C MET A 50 10.48 0.65 5.87
N GLN A 51 11.55 -0.13 6.06
CA GLN A 51 11.58 -1.53 5.67
C GLN A 51 10.92 -2.48 6.68
N SER A 52 10.64 -2.02 7.90
CA SER A 52 9.91 -2.81 8.89
C SER A 52 8.46 -3.07 8.47
N CYS A 53 7.86 -4.18 8.89
CA CYS A 53 6.45 -4.48 8.63
C CYS A 53 5.48 -3.33 9.00
N PRO A 54 5.58 -2.66 10.17
CA PRO A 54 4.72 -1.51 10.45
C PRO A 54 5.01 -0.34 9.51
N GLY A 55 6.27 -0.08 9.15
CA GLY A 55 6.65 0.96 8.19
C GLY A 55 6.05 0.71 6.79
N LYS A 56 6.26 -0.48 6.23
CA LYS A 56 5.67 -0.91 4.95
C LYS A 56 4.14 -0.79 4.95
N THR A 57 3.49 -1.24 6.03
CA THR A 57 2.03 -1.19 6.17
C THR A 57 1.51 0.25 6.18
N ILE A 58 2.13 1.14 6.96
CA ILE A 58 1.74 2.55 7.04
C ILE A 58 1.97 3.24 5.70
N MET A 59 3.11 3.00 5.04
CA MET A 59 3.41 3.58 3.75
C MET A 59 2.43 3.13 2.66
N ALA A 60 2.15 1.83 2.58
CA ALA A 60 1.19 1.29 1.62
C ALA A 60 -0.25 1.73 1.92
N GLY A 61 -0.61 1.88 3.20
CA GLY A 61 -1.86 2.47 3.62
C GLY A 61 -1.97 3.93 3.21
N GLY A 62 -0.90 4.71 3.40
CA GLY A 62 -0.83 6.12 3.02
C GLY A 62 -0.90 6.32 1.51
N SER A 63 -0.14 5.53 0.73
CA SER A 63 -0.18 5.59 -0.73
C SER A 63 -1.54 5.15 -1.28
N GLY A 64 -2.12 4.08 -0.73
CA GLY A 64 -3.47 3.62 -1.08
C GLY A 64 -4.54 4.65 -0.71
N PHE A 65 -4.42 5.31 0.43
CA PHE A 65 -5.34 6.37 0.86
C PHE A 65 -5.28 7.58 -0.09
N LEU A 66 -4.07 8.01 -0.47
CA LEU A 66 -3.86 9.10 -1.42
C LEU A 66 -4.49 8.77 -2.78
N LEU A 67 -4.15 7.61 -3.35
CA LEU A 67 -4.67 7.15 -4.65
C LEU A 67 -6.19 6.97 -4.61
N GLY A 68 -6.73 6.41 -3.53
CA GLY A 68 -8.17 6.23 -3.35
C GLY A 68 -8.91 7.55 -3.15
N GLY A 69 -8.29 8.54 -2.49
CA GLY A 69 -8.84 9.87 -2.34
C GLY A 69 -8.91 10.61 -3.67
N PHE A 70 -7.84 10.54 -4.46
CA PHE A 70 -7.80 11.10 -5.81
C PHE A 70 -8.82 10.43 -6.73
N PHE A 71 -8.83 9.09 -6.78
CA PHE A 71 -9.78 8.33 -7.59
C PHE A 71 -11.23 8.57 -7.16
N GLY A 72 -11.50 8.66 -5.85
CA GLY A 72 -12.83 8.95 -5.32
C GLY A 72 -13.31 10.37 -5.60
N LEU A 73 -12.40 11.35 -5.62
CA LEU A 73 -12.71 12.72 -6.01
C LEU A 73 -13.01 12.80 -7.52
N PHE A 74 -12.22 12.10 -8.33
CA PHE A 74 -12.42 12.01 -9.78
C PHE A 74 -13.75 11.32 -10.14
N MET A 75 -14.08 10.20 -9.50
CA MET A 75 -15.37 9.53 -9.69
C MET A 75 -16.54 10.40 -9.21
N ALA A 76 -16.36 11.17 -8.13
CA ALA A 76 -17.38 12.12 -7.67
C ALA A 76 -17.58 13.30 -8.64
N SER A 77 -16.54 13.72 -9.38
CA SER A 77 -16.69 14.75 -10.41
C SER A 77 -17.41 14.23 -11.64
N MET A 78 -17.13 13.00 -12.09
CA MET A 78 -17.82 12.42 -13.26
C MET A 78 -19.28 12.06 -12.98
N ALA A 79 -19.60 11.63 -11.75
CA ALA A 79 -20.97 11.33 -11.36
C ALA A 79 -21.86 12.59 -11.20
N TYR A 80 -21.27 13.78 -11.27
CA TYR A 80 -21.99 15.05 -11.13
C TYR A 80 -22.58 15.57 -12.45
N ASP A 81 -22.08 15.11 -13.60
CA ASP A 81 -22.59 15.47 -14.93
C ASP A 81 -23.91 14.76 -15.30
N VAL A 82 -24.29 13.68 -14.58
CA VAL A 82 -25.54 12.94 -14.84
C VAL A 82 -26.59 13.37 -13.82
N PRO A 83 -27.68 14.06 -14.23
CA PRO A 83 -28.75 14.43 -13.33
C PRO A 83 -29.57 13.18 -13.01
N THR A 84 -29.12 12.38 -12.05
CA THR A 84 -29.89 11.22 -11.58
C THR A 84 -31.16 11.72 -10.89
N GLY A 85 -32.27 11.69 -11.63
CA GLY A 85 -33.60 12.19 -11.30
C GLY A 85 -34.20 11.59 -10.03
N THR A 86 -33.75 12.09 -8.89
CA THR A 86 -34.38 11.86 -7.60
C THR A 86 -34.51 13.18 -6.86
N ASN A 87 -35.61 13.30 -6.11
CA ASN A 87 -36.16 14.49 -5.44
C ASN A 87 -35.24 15.21 -4.42
N ALA A 88 -33.92 15.00 -4.47
CA ALA A 88 -32.91 15.62 -3.62
C ALA A 88 -32.36 16.95 -4.17
N VAL A 89 -32.48 17.22 -5.49
CA VAL A 89 -31.98 18.46 -6.12
C VAL A 89 -32.99 19.60 -6.05
N SER A 90 -34.29 19.30 -6.01
CA SER A 90 -35.38 20.28 -5.93
C SER A 90 -35.35 21.09 -4.63
N HIS A 91 -34.88 20.51 -3.52
CA HIS A 91 -34.72 21.22 -2.25
C HIS A 91 -33.42 22.01 -2.12
N ILE A 92 -32.44 21.84 -3.02
CA ILE A 92 -31.13 22.48 -2.93
C ILE A 92 -31.10 23.80 -3.70
N SER A 93 -31.85 23.92 -4.81
CA SER A 93 -31.88 25.13 -5.66
C SER A 93 -32.42 26.38 -4.97
N GLU A 94 -33.21 26.25 -3.90
CA GLU A 94 -33.75 27.40 -3.14
C GLU A 94 -32.84 27.87 -1.99
N LEU A 95 -31.74 27.16 -1.68
CA LEU A 95 -30.78 27.58 -0.67
C LEU A 95 -29.69 28.49 -1.25
N PRO A 96 -29.16 29.47 -0.48
CA PRO A 96 -28.13 30.39 -0.96
C PRO A 96 -26.92 29.63 -1.54
N PHE A 97 -26.31 30.14 -2.60
CA PHE A 97 -25.16 29.52 -3.32
C PHE A 97 -24.04 29.01 -2.39
N LYS A 98 -23.81 29.68 -1.26
CA LYS A 98 -22.83 29.25 -0.24
C LYS A 98 -23.21 27.90 0.41
N GLN A 99 -24.49 27.65 0.62
CA GLN A 99 -24.99 26.43 1.25
C GLN A 99 -25.06 25.28 0.25
N GLN A 100 -25.40 25.54 -1.01
CA GLN A 100 -25.31 24.56 -2.09
C GLN A 100 -23.87 24.09 -2.30
N MET A 101 -22.91 25.04 -2.38
CA MET A 101 -21.49 24.67 -2.48
C MET A 101 -21.00 23.90 -1.26
N LYS A 102 -21.44 24.26 -0.04
CA LYS A 102 -21.05 23.54 1.18
C LYS A 102 -21.59 22.10 1.21
N ILE A 103 -22.83 21.89 0.79
CA ILE A 103 -23.45 20.56 0.71
C ILE A 103 -22.76 19.73 -0.38
N GLN A 104 -22.50 20.33 -1.53
CA GLN A 104 -21.81 19.71 -2.66
C GLN A 104 -20.40 19.27 -2.29
N PHE A 105 -19.61 20.17 -1.69
CA PHE A 105 -18.25 19.86 -1.26
C PHE A 105 -18.25 18.81 -0.15
N SER A 106 -19.27 18.82 0.72
CA SER A 106 -19.45 17.80 1.76
C SER A 106 -19.75 16.42 1.17
N ASP A 107 -20.59 16.32 0.14
CA ASP A 107 -20.88 15.03 -0.51
C ASP A 107 -19.67 14.49 -1.29
N MET A 108 -18.99 15.36 -2.05
CA MET A 108 -17.74 15.01 -2.74
C MET A 108 -16.67 14.54 -1.75
N ALA A 109 -16.49 15.26 -0.64
CA ALA A 109 -15.54 14.89 0.41
C ALA A 109 -15.91 13.57 1.08
N LYS A 110 -17.20 13.31 1.37
CA LYS A 110 -17.64 12.03 1.95
C LYS A 110 -17.36 10.85 1.02
N ARG A 111 -17.62 10.99 -0.29
CA ARG A 111 -17.36 9.94 -1.29
C ARG A 111 -15.86 9.70 -1.47
N SER A 112 -15.08 10.76 -1.60
CA SER A 112 -13.61 10.69 -1.68
C SER A 112 -13.02 10.05 -0.42
N TRP A 113 -13.47 10.47 0.77
CA TRP A 113 -13.04 9.93 2.05
C TRP A 113 -13.38 8.45 2.22
N SER A 114 -14.59 8.04 1.83
CA SER A 114 -14.96 6.61 1.87
C SER A 114 -14.10 5.79 0.91
N SER A 115 -13.78 6.33 -0.27
CA SER A 115 -12.92 5.66 -1.25
C SER A 115 -11.50 5.54 -0.71
N ALA A 116 -10.92 6.64 -0.23
CA ALA A 116 -9.60 6.68 0.39
C ALA A 116 -9.43 5.66 1.51
N LYS A 117 -10.44 5.53 2.38
CA LYS A 117 -10.45 4.50 3.44
C LYS A 117 -10.41 3.08 2.91
N ASN A 118 -11.20 2.77 1.86
CA ASN A 118 -11.24 1.44 1.29
C ASN A 118 -9.90 1.06 0.63
N PHE A 119 -9.34 1.94 -0.19
CA PHE A 119 -8.05 1.69 -0.85
C PHE A 119 -6.89 1.66 0.16
N GLY A 120 -6.88 2.55 1.14
CA GLY A 120 -5.91 2.51 2.24
C GLY A 120 -6.02 1.20 3.04
N TYR A 121 -7.23 0.73 3.33
CA TYR A 121 -7.44 -0.54 4.04
C TYR A 121 -6.91 -1.73 3.24
N ILE A 122 -7.22 -1.81 1.94
CA ILE A 122 -6.72 -2.87 1.06
C ILE A 122 -5.18 -2.84 1.01
N GLY A 123 -4.57 -1.66 0.84
CA GLY A 123 -3.11 -1.49 0.79
C GLY A 123 -2.41 -1.88 2.10
N MET A 124 -3.00 -1.53 3.25
CA MET A 124 -2.50 -1.95 4.57
C MET A 124 -2.57 -3.46 4.75
N VAL A 125 -3.71 -4.09 4.43
CA VAL A 125 -3.88 -5.54 4.60
C VAL A 125 -2.96 -6.31 3.65
N TYR A 126 -2.84 -5.90 2.39
CA TYR A 126 -1.93 -6.52 1.43
C TYR A 126 -0.48 -6.52 1.92
N SER A 127 0.05 -5.35 2.26
CA SER A 127 1.45 -5.20 2.68
C SER A 127 1.72 -5.83 4.05
N GLY A 128 0.73 -5.84 4.94
CA GLY A 128 0.81 -6.52 6.22
C GLY A 128 0.89 -8.04 6.06
N VAL A 129 0.07 -8.63 5.17
CA VAL A 129 0.08 -10.07 4.88
C VAL A 129 1.38 -10.46 4.17
N GLU A 130 1.82 -9.70 3.18
CA GLU A 130 3.09 -9.93 2.48
C GLU A 130 4.26 -9.94 3.48
N CYS A 131 4.39 -8.89 4.31
CA CYS A 131 5.46 -8.81 5.28
C CYS A 131 5.41 -9.93 6.33
N SER A 132 4.21 -10.41 6.67
CA SER A 132 4.04 -11.55 7.58
C SER A 132 4.54 -12.85 6.95
N ILE A 133 4.22 -13.10 5.68
CA ILE A 133 4.65 -14.32 4.95
C ILE A 133 6.17 -14.31 4.73
N GLU A 134 6.69 -13.16 4.32
CA GLU A 134 8.10 -12.89 4.13
C GLU A 134 8.89 -13.08 5.43
N SER A 135 8.31 -12.64 6.56
CA SER A 135 8.91 -12.85 7.87
C SER A 135 8.98 -14.31 8.28
N LEU A 136 8.05 -15.15 7.82
CA LEU A 136 8.04 -16.58 8.09
C LEU A 136 8.93 -17.39 7.15
N ARG A 137 9.08 -16.95 5.89
CA ARG A 137 9.79 -17.71 4.84
C ARG A 137 11.21 -17.20 4.55
N ALA A 138 11.56 -15.99 5.00
CA ALA A 138 12.84 -15.33 4.79
C ALA A 138 13.30 -15.28 3.31
N LYS A 139 12.34 -15.23 2.38
CA LYS A 139 12.56 -15.14 0.93
C LYS A 139 11.57 -14.18 0.29
N HIS A 140 12.03 -13.46 -0.73
CA HIS A 140 11.22 -12.58 -1.59
C HIS A 140 11.01 -13.20 -2.97
N ASP A 141 10.02 -14.06 -3.07
CA ASP A 141 9.67 -14.72 -4.32
C ASP A 141 8.27 -14.30 -4.79
N ILE A 142 7.99 -14.48 -6.07
CA ILE A 142 6.68 -14.18 -6.70
C ILE A 142 5.54 -14.84 -5.91
N TYR A 143 5.78 -16.06 -5.40
CA TYR A 143 4.82 -16.83 -4.62
C TYR A 143 4.36 -16.13 -3.33
N ASN A 144 5.17 -15.26 -2.73
CA ASN A 144 4.75 -14.47 -1.57
C ASN A 144 3.72 -13.42 -1.97
N GLY A 145 3.92 -12.74 -3.11
CA GLY A 145 2.96 -11.78 -3.65
C GLY A 145 1.64 -12.45 -4.05
N VAL A 146 1.70 -13.64 -4.67
CA VAL A 146 0.50 -14.44 -5.02
C VAL A 146 -0.27 -14.86 -3.76
N ALA A 147 0.44 -15.41 -2.77
CA ALA A 147 -0.18 -15.88 -1.54
C ALA A 147 -0.77 -14.72 -0.73
N ALA A 148 -0.06 -13.60 -0.64
CA ALA A 148 -0.55 -12.38 0.00
C ALA A 148 -1.79 -11.84 -0.72
N GLY A 149 -1.76 -11.76 -2.05
CA GLY A 149 -2.91 -11.38 -2.88
C GLY A 149 -4.11 -12.28 -2.63
N CYS A 150 -3.93 -13.61 -2.67
CA CYS A 150 -5.03 -14.54 -2.42
C CYS A 150 -5.60 -14.39 -1.00
N ILE A 151 -4.75 -14.33 0.04
CA ILE A 151 -5.19 -14.22 1.43
C ILE A 151 -5.92 -12.91 1.68
N THR A 152 -5.39 -11.80 1.16
CA THR A 152 -6.03 -10.49 1.28
C THR A 152 -7.35 -10.44 0.51
N GLY A 153 -7.39 -10.93 -0.73
CA GLY A 153 -8.60 -10.96 -1.57
C GLY A 153 -9.69 -11.87 -1.00
N ALA A 154 -9.31 -13.05 -0.48
CA ALA A 154 -10.21 -13.93 0.26
C ALA A 154 -10.72 -13.23 1.52
N GLY A 155 -9.81 -12.67 2.33
CA GLY A 155 -10.07 -12.00 3.60
C GLY A 155 -11.10 -10.87 3.51
N LEU A 156 -10.97 -10.04 2.47
CA LEU A 156 -11.90 -8.95 2.20
C LEU A 156 -13.29 -9.44 1.80
N SER A 157 -13.37 -10.60 1.15
CA SER A 157 -14.59 -11.15 0.55
C SER A 157 -15.28 -12.21 1.42
N ILE A 158 -14.70 -12.59 2.57
CA ILE A 158 -15.26 -13.64 3.47
C ILE A 158 -16.72 -13.35 3.82
N LYS A 159 -17.05 -12.08 4.09
CA LYS A 159 -18.42 -11.68 4.47
C LYS A 159 -19.42 -11.78 3.33
N ALA A 160 -18.97 -11.78 2.09
CA ALA A 160 -19.82 -11.93 0.90
C ALA A 160 -20.08 -13.41 0.53
N GLY A 161 -19.49 -14.36 1.25
CA GLY A 161 -19.70 -15.81 1.08
C GLY A 161 -18.50 -16.54 0.46
N PRO A 162 -18.50 -17.88 0.47
CA PRO A 162 -17.35 -18.69 0.06
C PRO A 162 -17.02 -18.57 -1.43
N GLN A 163 -18.04 -18.41 -2.29
CA GLN A 163 -17.82 -18.19 -3.73
C GLN A 163 -17.15 -16.84 -4.00
N ALA A 164 -17.57 -15.79 -3.30
CA ALA A 164 -16.93 -14.48 -3.38
C ALA A 164 -15.50 -14.51 -2.84
N ALA A 165 -15.23 -15.26 -1.78
CA ALA A 165 -13.87 -15.46 -1.25
C ALA A 165 -12.94 -16.16 -2.25
N PHE A 166 -13.45 -17.18 -2.97
CA PHE A 166 -12.66 -17.86 -4.00
C PHE A 166 -12.36 -16.96 -5.19
N ILE A 167 -13.37 -16.23 -5.69
CA ILE A 167 -13.19 -15.26 -6.78
C ILE A 167 -12.26 -14.13 -6.35
N GLY A 168 -12.41 -13.64 -5.11
CA GLY A 168 -11.54 -12.62 -4.53
C GLY A 168 -10.09 -13.07 -4.41
N CYS A 169 -9.84 -14.30 -3.94
CA CYS A 169 -8.50 -14.90 -3.93
C CYS A 169 -7.93 -14.97 -5.34
N ALA A 170 -8.66 -15.55 -6.30
CA ALA A 170 -8.18 -15.74 -7.66
C ALA A 170 -7.88 -14.40 -8.35
N GLY A 171 -8.76 -13.40 -8.20
CA GLY A 171 -8.60 -12.07 -8.78
C GLY A 171 -7.41 -11.31 -8.21
N PHE A 172 -7.27 -11.26 -6.88
CA PHE A 172 -6.14 -10.57 -6.25
C PHE A 172 -4.82 -11.32 -6.46
N ALA A 173 -4.83 -12.66 -6.46
CA ALA A 173 -3.65 -13.46 -6.80
C ALA A 173 -3.18 -13.19 -8.23
N ALA A 174 -4.10 -13.20 -9.21
CA ALA A 174 -3.78 -12.91 -10.60
C ALA A 174 -3.25 -11.48 -10.77
N PHE A 175 -3.90 -10.49 -10.13
CA PHE A 175 -3.43 -9.11 -10.18
C PHE A 175 -2.03 -8.96 -9.57
N SER A 176 -1.79 -9.53 -8.39
CA SER A 176 -0.46 -9.52 -7.75
C SER A 176 0.59 -10.20 -8.62
N THR A 177 0.30 -11.35 -9.25
CA THR A 177 1.24 -11.99 -10.19
C THR A 177 1.57 -11.11 -11.38
N ALA A 178 0.57 -10.45 -11.96
CA ALA A 178 0.77 -9.61 -13.13
C ALA A 178 1.66 -8.41 -12.80
N ILE A 179 1.44 -7.76 -11.66
CA ILE A 179 2.28 -6.65 -11.18
C ILE A 179 3.70 -7.13 -10.87
N ASP A 180 3.85 -8.26 -10.17
CA ASP A 180 5.17 -8.81 -9.84
C ASP A 180 5.96 -9.22 -11.09
N LEU A 181 5.29 -9.72 -12.13
CA LEU A 181 5.91 -10.04 -13.42
C LEU A 181 6.31 -8.77 -14.17
N TYR A 182 5.44 -7.76 -14.19
CA TYR A 182 5.70 -6.47 -14.82
C TYR A 182 6.91 -5.75 -14.19
N LEU A 183 6.94 -5.64 -12.87
CA LEU A 183 8.07 -5.01 -12.16
C LEU A 183 9.38 -5.78 -12.31
N ARG A 184 9.30 -7.11 -12.43
CA ARG A 184 10.48 -7.96 -12.69
C ARG A 184 10.96 -7.88 -14.14
N SER A 185 10.08 -7.69 -15.11
CA SER A 185 10.50 -7.55 -16.52
C SER A 185 11.32 -6.28 -16.75
N ASP A 186 11.01 -5.19 -16.05
CA ASP A 186 11.83 -3.97 -16.11
C ASP A 186 13.20 -4.11 -15.43
N SER A 187 13.33 -5.07 -14.50
CA SER A 187 14.57 -5.34 -13.75
C SER A 187 15.37 -6.51 -14.35
N ALA A 188 14.96 -7.03 -15.50
CA ALA A 188 15.66 -8.12 -16.18
C ALA A 188 17.04 -7.66 -16.64
N ALA A 189 17.99 -8.61 -16.72
CA ALA A 189 19.33 -8.33 -17.23
C ALA A 189 19.22 -7.70 -18.63
N PRO A 190 20.06 -6.69 -18.96
CA PRO A 190 20.04 -6.08 -20.28
C PRO A 190 20.22 -7.18 -21.34
N PRO A 191 19.46 -7.15 -22.44
CA PRO A 191 19.66 -8.10 -23.53
C PRO A 191 21.12 -8.03 -24.00
N ALA A 192 21.69 -9.16 -24.38
CA ALA A 192 23.11 -9.24 -24.77
C ALA A 192 23.45 -8.34 -25.98
N ASN A 193 22.44 -7.97 -26.78
CA ASN A 193 22.56 -7.16 -27.98
C ASN A 193 21.46 -6.09 -27.96
N ASP A 194 21.83 -4.82 -28.12
CA ASP A 194 20.96 -3.63 -28.10
C ASP A 194 20.66 -3.17 -29.54
N TYR A 195 20.19 -4.10 -30.38
CA TYR A 195 19.78 -3.83 -31.76
C TYR A 195 18.37 -4.36 -32.01
N ASP A 196 17.43 -3.45 -32.20
CA ASP A 196 16.12 -3.72 -32.82
C ASP A 196 16.30 -3.73 -34.36
N ASP A 197 16.09 -4.88 -35.01
CA ASP A 197 15.67 -4.98 -36.42
C ASP A 197 14.15 -5.22 -36.47
#